data_AF-A0A814P023-F1
#
_entry.id   AF-A0A814P023-F1
#
_cell.length_a   1.000
_cell.length_b   1.000
_cell.length_c   1.000
_cell.angle_alpha   90.00
_cell.angle_beta   90.00
_cell.angle_gamma   90.00
#
_symmetry.space_group_name_H-M   'P 1'
#
loop_
_entity.id
_entity.type
_entity.pdbx_description
1 polymer ?
#
loop_
_entity_poly.entity_id
_entity_poly.type
_entity_poly.pdbx_seq_one_letter_code
_entity_poly.pdbx_strand_id
1 'polypeptide(L)'
;MGFRNYIRRSTLKFEFMLAVGTTLHCFPSFYRSGFTYFQVLRVARLLKSIPLLEGFLHKIFGPGRKLSSLILFTMCLLLITSSISMQLFCFIKGLEQFETFPRAFMSMFRIAMNDGWTEVMYSAMDEVYEFGVFFLCLTALFFIFFHLLTNSAFIRSI
;
A
#
# COMPACT_ATOMS: atom_id res chain seq x y z
N MET A 1 -31.06 -21.06 -11.94
CA MET A 1 -29.60 -21.26 -12.03
C MET A 1 -29.16 -22.04 -10.79
N GLY A 2 -28.52 -23.21 -10.93
CA GLY A 2 -28.10 -24.00 -9.75
C GLY A 2 -26.90 -23.39 -9.00
N PHE A 3 -26.78 -23.65 -7.70
CA PHE A 3 -25.74 -23.12 -6.80
C PHE A 3 -24.32 -23.33 -7.32
N ARG A 4 -24.06 -24.50 -7.92
CA ARG A 4 -22.75 -24.85 -8.51
C ARG A 4 -22.37 -23.97 -9.70
N ASN A 5 -23.36 -23.54 -10.50
CA ASN A 5 -23.16 -22.59 -11.60
C ASN A 5 -23.08 -21.13 -11.12
N TYR A 6 -23.74 -20.80 -10.00
CA TYR A 6 -23.67 -19.48 -9.38
C TYR A 6 -22.25 -19.17 -8.87
N ILE A 7 -21.65 -20.08 -8.09
CA ILE A 7 -20.29 -19.88 -7.57
C ILE A 7 -19.25 -19.93 -8.70
N ARG A 8 -19.51 -20.55 -9.85
CA ARG A 8 -18.51 -20.66 -10.92
C ARG A 8 -18.19 -19.33 -11.61
N ARG A 9 -19.10 -18.35 -11.62
CA ARG A 9 -18.89 -17.04 -12.27
C ARG A 9 -18.22 -16.05 -11.31
N SER A 10 -17.09 -15.46 -11.71
CA SER A 10 -16.31 -14.51 -10.89
C SER A 10 -17.14 -13.30 -10.43
N THR A 11 -18.00 -12.77 -11.30
CA THR A 11 -18.91 -11.67 -10.95
C THR A 11 -19.88 -12.05 -9.83
N LEU A 12 -20.44 -13.27 -9.87
CA LEU A 12 -21.38 -13.75 -8.86
C LEU A 12 -20.69 -14.09 -7.54
N LYS A 13 -19.42 -14.54 -7.56
CA LYS A 13 -18.62 -14.71 -6.33
C LYS A 13 -18.46 -13.38 -5.58
N PHE A 14 -18.16 -12.29 -6.29
CA PHE A 14 -18.05 -10.96 -5.70
C PHE A 14 -19.38 -10.48 -5.11
N GLU A 15 -20.48 -10.67 -5.85
CA GLU A 15 -21.83 -10.33 -5.37
C GLU A 15 -22.23 -11.12 -4.11
N PHE A 16 -21.90 -12.41 -4.07
CA PHE A 16 -22.13 -13.26 -2.91
C PHE A 16 -21.33 -12.81 -1.69
N MET A 17 -20.04 -12.48 -1.87
CA MET A 17 -19.19 -11.95 -0.82
C MET A 17 -19.73 -10.63 -0.25
N LEU A 18 -20.17 -9.71 -1.12
CA LEU A 18 -20.81 -8.45 -0.70
C LEU A 18 -22.10 -8.70 0.08
N ALA A 19 -22.94 -9.63 -0.38
CA ALA A 19 -24.18 -9.98 0.30
C ALA A 19 -23.90 -10.49 1.72
N VAL A 20 -23.00 -11.47 1.87
CA VAL A 20 -22.63 -12.03 3.19
C VAL A 20 -22.06 -10.95 4.11
N GLY A 21 -21.08 -10.17 3.64
CA GLY A 21 -20.43 -9.14 4.45
C GLY A 21 -21.37 -8.02 4.89
N THR A 22 -22.36 -7.67 4.06
CA THR A 22 -23.37 -6.67 4.42
C THR A 22 -24.49 -7.20 5.29
N THR A 23 -24.86 -8.49 5.18
CA THR A 23 -25.75 -9.13 6.14
C THR A 23 -25.09 -9.18 7.52
N LEU A 24 -23.78 -9.46 7.59
CA LEU A 24 -23.03 -9.40 8.85
C LEU A 24 -22.99 -7.98 9.44
N HIS A 25 -22.85 -6.95 8.60
CA HIS A 25 -22.90 -5.55 9.03
C HIS A 25 -24.25 -5.14 9.67
N CYS A 26 -25.37 -5.77 9.29
CA CYS A 26 -26.68 -5.46 9.85
C CYS A 26 -26.87 -5.92 11.30
N PHE A 27 -25.99 -6.78 11.84
CA PHE A 27 -26.06 -7.17 13.24
C PHE A 27 -25.62 -6.00 14.14
N PRO A 28 -26.38 -5.67 15.20
CA PRO A 28 -26.09 -4.53 16.08
C PRO A 28 -24.65 -4.53 16.64
N SER A 29 -24.11 -5.71 16.96
CA SER A 29 -22.75 -5.87 17.49
C SER A 29 -21.63 -5.58 16.47
N PHE A 30 -21.93 -5.61 15.17
CA PHE A 30 -20.97 -5.38 14.08
C PHE A 30 -21.23 -4.06 13.34
N TYR A 31 -22.23 -3.29 13.75
CA TYR A 31 -22.55 -1.99 13.17
C TYR A 31 -21.41 -0.99 13.44
N ARG A 32 -20.94 -0.28 12.40
CA ARG A 32 -19.76 0.63 12.43
C ARG A 32 -18.40 -0.04 12.69
N SER A 33 -18.29 -1.34 12.48
CA SER A 33 -16.99 -2.05 12.48
C SER A 33 -16.39 -2.11 11.06
N GLY A 34 -15.31 -2.86 10.88
CA GLY A 34 -14.74 -3.13 9.54
C GLY A 34 -15.75 -3.71 8.53
N PHE A 35 -16.87 -4.28 8.98
CA PHE A 35 -17.92 -4.74 8.07
C PHE A 35 -18.57 -3.61 7.24
N THR A 36 -18.44 -2.35 7.66
CA THR A 36 -18.89 -1.19 6.87
C THR A 36 -18.19 -1.10 5.50
N TYR A 37 -16.96 -1.62 5.36
CA TYR A 37 -16.28 -1.67 4.06
C TYR A 37 -17.07 -2.46 3.01
N PHE A 38 -17.75 -3.55 3.39
CA PHE A 38 -18.60 -4.32 2.45
C PHE A 38 -19.80 -3.52 1.95
N GLN A 39 -20.33 -2.61 2.77
CA GLN A 39 -21.40 -1.70 2.35
C GLN A 39 -20.90 -0.69 1.32
N VAL A 40 -19.72 -0.09 1.55
CA VAL A 40 -19.11 0.87 0.62
C VAL A 40 -18.72 0.21 -0.70
N LEU A 41 -18.16 -1.00 -0.65
CA LEU A 41 -17.75 -1.76 -1.84
C LEU A 41 -18.91 -2.10 -2.80
N ARG A 42 -20.17 -1.97 -2.38
CA ARG A 42 -21.33 -2.11 -3.28
C ARG A 42 -21.31 -1.11 -4.44
N VAL A 43 -20.65 0.04 -4.29
CA VAL A 43 -20.44 1.02 -5.37
C VAL A 43 -19.68 0.41 -6.55
N ALA A 44 -18.87 -0.63 -6.35
CA ALA A 44 -18.19 -1.34 -7.43
C ALA A 44 -19.14 -1.97 -8.46
N ARG A 45 -20.42 -2.18 -8.12
CA ARG A 45 -21.47 -2.60 -9.07
C ARG A 45 -21.69 -1.56 -10.16
N LEU A 46 -21.59 -0.27 -9.82
CA LEU A 46 -21.72 0.83 -10.76
C LEU A 46 -20.55 0.84 -11.75
N LEU A 47 -19.35 0.49 -11.29
CA LEU A 47 -18.16 0.39 -12.15
C LEU A 47 -18.34 -0.68 -13.24
N LYS A 48 -19.02 -1.77 -12.92
CA LYS A 48 -19.34 -2.86 -13.88
C LYS A 48 -20.53 -2.56 -14.79
N SER A 49 -21.46 -1.70 -14.37
CA SER A 49 -22.60 -1.34 -15.22
C SER A 49 -22.25 -0.32 -16.31
N ILE A 50 -21.11 0.36 -16.19
CA ILE A 50 -20.66 1.39 -17.14
C ILE A 50 -19.64 0.75 -18.10
N PRO A 51 -20.01 0.45 -19.36
CA PRO A 51 -19.14 -0.26 -20.29
C PRO A 51 -17.87 0.52 -20.65
N LEU A 52 -17.94 1.86 -20.67
CA LEU A 52 -16.77 2.73 -20.88
C LEU A 52 -15.72 2.54 -19.78
N LEU A 53 -16.17 2.47 -18.52
CA LEU A 53 -15.28 2.35 -17.36
C LEU A 53 -14.75 0.93 -17.22
N GLU A 54 -15.57 -0.08 -17.48
CA GLU A 54 -15.12 -1.47 -17.52
C GLU A 54 -14.02 -1.67 -18.57
N GLY A 55 -14.21 -1.14 -19.79
CA GLY A 55 -13.19 -1.17 -20.84
C GLY A 55 -11.90 -0.45 -20.46
N PHE A 56 -12.02 0.71 -19.79
CA PHE A 56 -10.88 1.46 -19.28
C PHE A 56 -10.11 0.71 -18.18
N LEU A 57 -10.82 0.15 -17.20
CA LEU A 57 -10.23 -0.65 -16.12
C LEU A 57 -9.53 -1.88 -16.69
N HIS A 58 -10.14 -2.58 -17.64
CA HIS A 58 -9.51 -3.73 -18.29
C HIS A 58 -8.22 -3.34 -19.03
N LYS A 59 -8.19 -2.15 -19.64
CA LYS A 59 -7.02 -1.62 -20.33
C LYS A 59 -5.90 -1.21 -19.37
N ILE A 60 -6.23 -0.59 -18.23
CA ILE A 60 -5.26 -0.24 -17.18
C ILE A 60 -4.68 -1.48 -16.51
N PHE A 61 -5.55 -2.39 -16.05
CA PHE A 61 -5.11 -3.56 -15.30
C PHE A 61 -4.44 -4.62 -16.17
N GLY A 62 -4.66 -4.57 -17.49
CA GLY A 62 -4.02 -5.45 -18.47
C GLY A 62 -4.10 -6.94 -18.07
N PRO A 63 -3.14 -7.78 -18.49
CA PRO A 63 -3.02 -9.12 -17.94
C PRO A 63 -2.58 -9.03 -16.47
N GLY A 64 -3.55 -9.16 -15.55
CA GLY A 64 -3.36 -8.96 -14.10
C GLY A 64 -2.24 -9.78 -13.43
N ARG A 65 -1.73 -10.84 -14.08
CA ARG A 65 -0.53 -11.57 -13.61
C ARG A 65 0.73 -10.70 -13.58
N LYS A 66 0.92 -9.80 -14.56
CA LYS A 66 2.10 -8.93 -14.62
C LYS A 66 2.06 -7.85 -13.53
N LEU A 67 0.92 -7.18 -13.39
CA LEU A 67 0.72 -6.15 -12.37
C LEU A 67 0.83 -6.72 -10.95
N SER A 68 0.21 -7.87 -10.69
CA SER A 68 0.25 -8.48 -9.35
C SER A 68 1.67 -8.85 -8.92
N SER A 69 2.50 -9.35 -9.84
CA SER A 69 3.89 -9.70 -9.52
C SER A 69 4.70 -8.46 -9.13
N LEU A 70 4.48 -7.33 -9.82
CA LEU A 70 5.15 -6.09 -9.50
C LEU A 70 4.69 -5.53 -8.16
N ILE A 71 3.36 -5.47 -7.91
CA ILE A 71 2.82 -4.99 -6.64
C ILE A 71 3.39 -5.81 -5.48
N LEU A 72 3.43 -7.14 -5.62
CA LEU A 72 4.01 -8.02 -4.60
C LEU A 72 5.49 -7.74 -4.40
N PHE A 73 6.26 -7.58 -5.48
CA PHE A 73 7.67 -7.20 -5.39
C PHE A 73 7.87 -5.87 -4.65
N THR A 74 7.12 -4.84 -5.02
CA THR A 74 7.18 -3.51 -4.37
C THR A 74 6.77 -3.60 -2.90
N MET A 75 5.75 -4.37 -2.56
CA MET A 75 5.33 -4.59 -1.18
C MET A 75 6.40 -5.32 -0.36
N CYS A 76 7.02 -6.38 -0.91
CA CYS A 76 8.13 -7.06 -0.25
C CYS A 76 9.31 -6.12 -0.03
N LEU A 77 9.65 -5.31 -1.04
CA LEU A 77 10.71 -4.34 -0.96
C LEU A 77 10.44 -3.31 0.14
N LEU A 78 9.22 -2.78 0.20
CA LEU A 78 8.78 -1.87 1.26
C LEU A 78 8.92 -2.50 2.65
N LEU A 79 8.48 -3.75 2.85
CA LEU A 79 8.58 -4.42 4.14
C LEU A 79 10.03 -4.63 4.58
N ILE A 80 10.91 -5.02 3.65
CA ILE A 80 12.33 -5.23 3.92
C ILE A 80 13.00 -3.88 4.27
N THR A 81 12.81 -2.85 3.45
CA THR A 81 13.46 -1.55 3.69
C THR A 81 12.94 -0.86 4.94
N SER A 82 11.65 -1.02 5.26
CA SER A 82 11.06 -0.53 6.52
C SER A 82 11.67 -1.22 7.74
N SER A 83 11.91 -2.53 7.64
CA SER A 83 12.58 -3.28 8.72
C SER A 83 14.02 -2.80 8.89
N ILE A 84 14.75 -2.61 7.79
CA ILE A 84 16.13 -2.10 7.80
C ILE A 84 16.18 -0.69 8.40
N SER A 85 15.34 0.24 7.94
CA SER A 85 15.36 1.62 8.44
C SER A 85 14.98 1.70 9.91
N MET A 86 14.01 0.90 10.37
CA MET A 86 13.71 0.81 11.79
C MET A 86 14.96 0.42 12.57
N GLN A 87 15.67 -0.65 12.17
CA GLN A 87 16.87 -1.08 12.89
C GLN A 87 18.03 -0.08 12.80
N LEU A 88 18.15 0.66 11.71
CA LEU A 88 19.17 1.70 11.54
C LEU A 88 18.91 2.96 12.36
N PHE A 89 17.65 3.26 12.67
CA PHE A 89 17.27 4.57 13.21
C PHE A 89 16.53 4.53 14.55
N CYS A 90 16.08 3.36 15.03
CA CYS A 90 15.29 3.24 16.26
C CYS A 90 16.02 3.69 17.54
N PHE A 91 17.35 3.77 17.52
CA PHE A 91 18.17 4.20 18.65
C PHE A 91 18.46 5.71 18.67
N ILE A 92 18.10 6.44 17.61
CA ILE A 92 18.30 7.89 17.53
C ILE A 92 17.15 8.59 18.26
N LYS A 93 17.49 9.29 19.33
CA LYS A 93 16.54 10.11 20.08
C LYS A 93 16.10 11.29 19.21
N GLY A 94 14.81 11.60 19.21
CA GLY A 94 14.23 12.64 18.35
C GLY A 94 13.62 12.12 17.04
N LEU A 95 14.07 10.95 16.56
CA LEU A 95 13.62 10.37 15.29
C LEU A 95 12.47 9.35 15.46
N GLU A 96 11.32 9.82 15.94
CA GLU A 96 10.13 9.00 16.21
C GLU A 96 9.59 8.23 14.99
N GLN A 97 9.90 8.72 13.78
CA GLN A 97 9.46 8.16 12.51
C GLN A 97 9.94 6.72 12.28
N PHE A 98 11.03 6.31 12.94
CA PHE A 98 11.66 5.00 12.76
C PHE A 98 11.77 4.19 14.06
N GLU A 99 11.10 4.62 15.13
CA GLU A 99 11.14 3.96 16.44
C GLU A 99 10.42 2.59 16.43
N THR A 100 9.29 2.50 15.73
CA THR A 100 8.49 1.27 15.64
C THR A 100 8.22 0.88 14.20
N PHE A 101 8.00 -0.41 13.95
CA PHE A 101 7.80 -0.93 12.60
C PHE A 101 6.65 -0.24 11.83
N PRO A 102 5.45 -0.01 12.42
CA PRO A 102 4.38 0.68 11.69
C PRO A 102 4.74 2.11 11.32
N ARG A 103 5.47 2.84 12.19
CA ARG A 103 5.93 4.21 11.89
C ARG A 103 6.96 4.20 10.77
N ALA A 104 7.97 3.32 10.85
CA ALA A 104 8.98 3.15 9.81
C ALA A 104 8.36 2.76 8.47
N PHE A 105 7.38 1.85 8.49
CA PHE A 105 6.61 1.45 7.32
C PHE A 105 5.86 2.62 6.69
N MET A 106 5.18 3.45 7.49
CA MET A 106 4.49 4.63 6.97
C MET A 106 5.46 5.65 6.38
N SER A 107 6.61 5.89 7.02
CA SER A 107 7.65 6.78 6.50
C SER A 107 8.21 6.28 5.17
N MET A 108 8.52 4.98 5.06
CA MET A 108 8.98 4.37 3.80
C MET A 108 7.90 4.35 2.72
N PHE A 109 6.66 4.12 3.11
CA PHE A 109 5.52 4.17 2.19
C PHE A 109 5.31 5.58 1.63
N ARG A 110 5.41 6.63 2.45
CA ARG A 110 5.37 8.03 2.00
C ARG A 110 6.46 8.32 0.97
N ILE A 111 7.68 7.86 1.22
CA ILE A 111 8.80 8.01 0.27
C ILE A 111 8.50 7.30 -1.06
N ALA A 112 7.95 6.08 -1.01
CA ALA A 112 7.60 5.31 -2.21
C ALA A 112 6.46 5.94 -3.01
N MET A 113 5.52 6.61 -2.35
CA MET A 113 4.40 7.33 -2.97
C MET A 113 4.79 8.76 -3.43
N ASN A 114 6.06 9.13 -3.29
CA ASN A 114 6.58 10.45 -3.61
C ASN A 114 5.86 11.58 -2.83
N ASP A 115 5.41 11.28 -1.61
CA ASP A 115 4.64 12.17 -0.75
C ASP A 115 5.51 12.71 0.39
N GLY A 116 6.04 13.92 0.22
CA GLY A 116 6.89 14.58 1.23
C GLY A 116 8.16 13.80 1.57
N TRP A 117 8.71 13.04 0.61
CA TRP A 117 9.87 12.16 0.84
C TRP A 117 11.13 12.93 1.27
N THR A 118 11.30 14.16 0.77
CA THR A 118 12.41 15.04 1.14
C THR A 118 12.31 15.47 2.60
N GLU A 119 11.10 15.71 3.12
CA GLU A 119 10.87 16.08 4.52
C GLU A 119 11.27 14.94 5.47
N VAL A 120 10.93 13.69 5.10
CA VAL A 120 11.34 12.50 5.86
C VAL A 120 12.87 12.35 5.86
N MET A 121 13.50 12.55 4.70
CA MET A 121 14.96 12.49 4.58
C MET A 121 15.65 13.58 5.40
N TYR A 122 15.23 14.84 5.27
CA TYR A 122 15.83 15.95 6.01
C TYR A 122 15.62 15.82 7.52
N SER A 123 14.43 15.42 7.96
CA SER A 123 14.16 15.17 9.39
C SER A 123 15.08 14.07 9.94
N ALA A 124 15.33 12.99 9.19
CA ALA A 124 16.29 11.97 9.62
C ALA A 124 17.74 12.47 9.60
N MET A 125 18.10 13.28 8.61
CA MET A 125 19.45 13.86 8.49
C MET A 125 19.77 14.85 9.61
N ASP A 126 18.81 15.67 10.03
CA ASP A 126 18.97 16.64 11.11
C ASP A 126 19.25 15.93 12.45
N GLU A 127 18.51 14.87 12.75
CA GLU A 127 18.71 14.07 13.97
C GLU A 127 20.03 13.28 13.94
N VAL A 128 20.49 12.90 12.75
CA VAL A 128 21.76 12.16 12.57
C VAL A 128 22.97 13.10 12.52
N TYR A 129 22.78 14.40 12.37
CA TYR A 129 23.85 15.39 12.21
C TYR A 129 24.86 15.35 13.36
N GLU A 130 24.40 15.16 14.60
CA GLU A 130 25.24 15.10 15.79
C GLU A 130 26.22 13.91 15.80
N PHE A 131 25.92 12.83 15.05
CA PHE A 131 26.80 11.66 14.93
C PHE A 131 27.93 11.88 13.90
N GLY A 132 27.88 12.96 13.13
CA GLY A 132 28.93 13.40 12.20
C GLY A 132 28.60 13.20 10.71
N VAL A 133 29.42 13.84 9.87
CA VAL A 133 29.21 13.95 8.40
C VAL A 133 29.11 12.58 7.72
N PHE A 134 29.83 11.56 8.21
CA PHE A 134 29.76 10.22 7.66
C PHE A 134 28.34 9.62 7.74
N PHE A 135 27.70 9.72 8.91
CA PHE A 135 26.34 9.20 9.12
C PHE A 135 25.31 10.04 8.36
N LEU A 136 25.52 11.35 8.24
CA LEU A 136 24.71 12.25 7.44
C LEU A 136 24.70 11.82 5.96
N CYS A 137 25.89 11.60 5.38
CA CYS A 137 26.03 11.13 4.00
C CYS A 137 25.42 9.74 3.80
N LEU A 138 25.64 8.82 4.74
CA LEU A 138 25.07 7.46 4.68
C LEU A 138 23.53 7.48 4.68
N THR A 139 22.94 8.30 5.55
CA THR A 139 21.49 8.49 5.65
C THR A 139 20.92 9.07 4.37
N ALA A 140 21.53 10.12 3.83
CA ALA A 140 21.13 10.71 2.55
C ALA A 140 21.20 9.68 1.40
N LEU A 141 22.32 8.94 1.30
CA LEU A 141 22.49 7.91 0.27
C LEU A 141 21.45 6.80 0.38
N PHE A 142 21.13 6.36 1.60
CA PHE A 142 20.10 5.34 1.84
C PHE A 142 18.73 5.78 1.34
N PHE A 143 18.27 6.99 1.69
CA PHE A 143 16.97 7.49 1.26
C PHE A 143 16.90 7.79 -0.23
N ILE A 144 17.96 8.39 -0.81
CA ILE A 144 18.04 8.66 -2.25
C ILE A 144 18.04 7.35 -3.03
N PHE A 145 18.84 6.36 -2.61
CA PHE A 145 18.88 5.05 -3.26
C PHE A 145 17.51 4.36 -3.21
N PHE A 146 16.86 4.36 -2.05
CA PHE A 146 15.52 3.79 -1.90
C PHE A 146 14.50 4.50 -2.79
N HIS A 147 14.48 5.84 -2.79
CA HIS A 147 13.60 6.64 -3.64
C HIS A 147 13.82 6.38 -5.13
N LEU A 148 15.07 6.27 -5.59
CA LEU A 148 15.38 5.91 -6.97
C LEU A 148 14.90 4.50 -7.32
N LEU A 149 15.04 3.55 -6.41
CA LEU A 149 14.60 2.17 -6.60
C LEU A 149 13.07 2.11 -6.71
N THR A 150 12.33 2.72 -5.79
CA THR A 150 10.86 2.72 -5.83
C THR A 150 10.32 3.44 -7.05
N ASN A 151 10.88 4.59 -7.41
CA ASN A 151 10.45 5.33 -8.61
C ASN A 151 10.79 4.57 -9.89
N SER A 152 11.97 3.97 -10.01
CA SER A 152 12.32 3.19 -11.21
C SER A 152 11.46 1.94 -11.37
N ALA A 153 11.09 1.28 -10.28
CA ALA A 153 10.14 0.16 -10.29
C ALA A 153 8.72 0.60 -10.68
N PHE A 154 8.28 1.80 -10.28
CA PHE A 154 6.95 2.32 -10.57
C PHE A 154 6.83 2.93 -11.97
N ILE A 155 7.83 3.70 -12.41
CA ILE A 155 7.90 4.35 -13.73
C ILE A 155 8.00 3.32 -14.86
N ARG A 156 8.63 2.15 -14.63
CA ARG A 156 8.63 1.05 -15.62
C ARG A 156 7.31 0.30 -15.73
N SER A 157 6.32 0.61 -14.89
CA SER A 157 5.03 -0.08 -14.84
C SER A 157 3.86 0.69 -15.45
N ILE A 158 4.08 1.94 -15.87
CA ILE A 158 3.11 2.82 -16.53
C ILE A 158 3.54 2.97 -17.99
#